data_AF-A0AA36EZS8-F1
#
_entry.id   AF-A0AA36EZS8-F1
#
_cell.length_a   1.000
_cell.length_b   1.000
_cell.length_c   1.000
_cell.angle_alpha   90.00
_cell.angle_beta   90.00
_cell.angle_gamma   90.00
#
_symmetry.space_group_name_H-M   'P 1'
#
loop_
_entity.id
_entity.type
_entity.pdbx_description
1 polymer ?
#
loop_
_entity_poly.entity_id
_entity_poly.type
_entity_poly.pdbx_seq_one_letter_code
_entity_poly.pdbx_strand_id
1 'polypeptide(L)'
;MMSTGDSNSIPGGQQQESTEPSKKALKKQQKEAEKAAKKAAYKEQNKKADQQPVDNEEDFSKDFYGNLPLIQSSEKINRKIIDVKDLTPQIADTKVWIRARLQTSRSKGKQCFFVLRQRYWTVQGLIAVGKETSKQMVKFAASINKESIIDIEAYVRTVPSKIESCSQQDVELHTIQIWVVSSAAPQLPVLVEDAARPETDLHLKVVPMYLK
;
A
#
# COMPACT_ATOMS: atom_id res chain seq x y z
N MET A 1 -77.94 -42.01 17.82
CA MET A 1 -78.03 -40.55 18.04
C MET A 1 -77.21 -40.22 19.27
N MET A 2 -76.23 -39.30 19.13
CA MET A 2 -75.57 -38.46 20.17
C MET A 2 -75.01 -39.17 21.43
N SER A 3 -73.68 -39.30 21.56
CA SER A 3 -72.71 -38.34 22.15
C SER A 3 -72.80 -38.18 23.67
N THR A 4 -71.73 -38.61 24.38
CA THR A 4 -70.88 -37.95 25.42
C THR A 4 -70.29 -39.05 26.34
N GLY A 5 -68.96 -39.18 26.44
CA GLY A 5 -68.11 -38.70 27.57
C GLY A 5 -68.12 -39.72 28.73
N ASP A 6 -67.05 -40.28 29.29
CA ASP A 6 -65.65 -39.88 29.46
C ASP A 6 -64.72 -41.12 29.54
N SER A 7 -63.48 -40.99 29.09
CA SER A 7 -62.37 -41.97 29.23
C SER A 7 -61.22 -41.30 30.00
N ASN A 8 -60.85 -41.77 31.20
CA ASN A 8 -59.98 -42.91 31.52
C ASN A 8 -58.46 -42.58 31.50
N SER A 9 -57.86 -42.76 32.69
CA SER A 9 -56.48 -43.14 33.07
C SER A 9 -55.20 -42.56 32.41
N ILE A 10 -54.29 -42.15 33.30
CA ILE A 10 -52.84 -41.86 33.22
C ILE A 10 -52.05 -43.21 33.26
N PRO A 11 -50.74 -43.37 32.86
CA PRO A 11 -49.65 -42.38 32.68
C PRO A 11 -48.73 -42.51 31.44
N GLY A 12 -47.97 -41.44 31.19
CA GLY A 12 -46.66 -41.51 30.53
C GLY A 12 -46.24 -40.20 29.87
N GLY A 13 -45.22 -39.52 30.39
CA GLY A 13 -44.65 -38.34 29.71
C GLY A 13 -43.70 -37.51 30.57
N GLN A 14 -42.47 -37.36 30.07
CA GLN A 14 -41.32 -36.64 30.64
C GLN A 14 -41.52 -35.11 30.72
N GLN A 15 -40.91 -34.46 31.72
CA GLN A 15 -40.48 -33.04 31.74
C GLN A 15 -39.36 -32.91 32.79
N GLN A 16 -38.11 -32.63 32.38
CA GLN A 16 -37.47 -31.30 32.23
C GLN A 16 -37.06 -30.64 33.56
N GLU A 17 -35.75 -30.63 33.84
CA GLU A 17 -35.10 -29.53 34.54
C GLU A 17 -33.67 -29.31 34.01
N SER A 18 -33.35 -28.03 33.88
CA SER A 18 -32.22 -27.36 33.25
C SER A 18 -30.98 -27.26 34.15
N THR A 19 -29.78 -27.26 33.57
CA THR A 19 -28.68 -26.41 34.08
C THR A 19 -27.83 -25.81 32.95
N GLU A 20 -27.53 -24.54 33.13
CA GLU A 20 -27.08 -23.53 32.17
C GLU A 20 -25.57 -23.63 31.80
N PRO A 21 -25.15 -23.19 30.61
CA PRO A 21 -23.74 -22.96 30.33
C PRO A 21 -23.22 -21.65 30.96
N SER A 22 -22.13 -21.81 31.71
CA SER A 22 -21.39 -20.82 32.52
C SER A 22 -21.20 -19.41 31.90
N LYS A 23 -21.44 -18.38 32.73
CA LYS A 23 -21.22 -16.92 32.52
C LYS A 23 -19.90 -16.52 31.84
N LYS A 24 -18.88 -17.38 31.81
CA LYS A 24 -17.60 -17.14 31.09
C LYS A 24 -17.68 -17.33 29.58
N ALA A 25 -18.52 -18.25 29.09
CA ALA A 25 -18.70 -18.51 27.66
C ALA A 25 -19.41 -17.34 26.97
N LEU A 26 -20.45 -16.80 27.62
CA LEU A 26 -21.20 -15.62 27.17
C LEU A 26 -20.31 -14.37 27.06
N LYS A 27 -19.41 -14.15 28.03
CA LYS A 27 -18.50 -12.99 28.02
C LYS A 27 -17.38 -13.09 26.96
N LYS A 28 -16.98 -14.31 26.58
CA LYS A 28 -16.02 -14.56 25.49
C LYS A 28 -16.66 -14.34 24.12
N GLN A 29 -17.88 -14.85 23.93
CA GLN A 29 -18.65 -14.62 22.69
C GLN A 29 -18.98 -13.14 22.48
N GLN A 30 -19.32 -12.40 23.54
CA GLN A 30 -19.57 -10.95 23.44
C GLN A 30 -18.31 -10.17 23.01
N LYS A 31 -17.13 -10.53 23.51
CA LYS A 31 -15.87 -9.86 23.17
C LYS A 31 -15.38 -10.21 21.75
N GLU A 32 -15.66 -11.43 21.28
CA GLU A 32 -15.38 -11.85 19.90
C GLU A 32 -16.36 -11.20 18.91
N ALA A 33 -17.65 -11.10 19.27
CA ALA A 33 -18.65 -10.38 18.50
C ALA A 33 -18.35 -8.88 18.39
N GLU A 34 -17.91 -8.22 19.47
CA GLU A 34 -17.54 -6.80 19.45
C GLU A 34 -16.26 -6.55 18.62
N LYS A 35 -15.28 -7.46 18.67
CA LYS A 35 -14.05 -7.36 17.86
C LYS A 35 -14.33 -7.67 16.39
N ALA A 36 -15.26 -8.56 16.09
CA ALA A 36 -15.75 -8.81 14.73
C ALA A 36 -16.55 -7.62 14.20
N ALA A 37 -17.41 -7.00 15.01
CA ALA A 37 -18.17 -5.81 14.65
C ALA A 37 -17.25 -4.60 14.43
N LYS A 38 -16.22 -4.38 15.27
CA LYS A 38 -15.21 -3.33 15.04
C LYS A 38 -14.38 -3.57 13.78
N LYS A 39 -14.05 -4.83 13.46
CA LYS A 39 -13.36 -5.17 12.20
C LYS A 39 -14.26 -5.03 10.97
N ALA A 40 -15.55 -5.34 11.09
CA ALA A 40 -16.54 -5.14 10.04
C ALA A 40 -16.79 -3.65 9.80
N ALA A 41 -16.98 -2.86 10.86
CA ALA A 41 -17.12 -1.41 10.79
C ALA A 41 -15.87 -0.75 10.20
N TYR A 42 -14.66 -1.17 10.56
CA TYR A 42 -13.41 -0.64 9.98
C TYR A 42 -13.23 -1.03 8.50
N LYS A 43 -13.70 -2.22 8.10
CA LYS A 43 -13.73 -2.64 6.69
C LYS A 43 -14.78 -1.90 5.88
N GLU A 44 -15.95 -1.62 6.45
CA GLU A 44 -16.99 -0.81 5.80
C GLU A 44 -16.63 0.67 5.73
N GLN A 45 -15.95 1.21 6.74
CA GLN A 45 -15.47 2.59 6.74
C GLN A 45 -14.35 2.81 5.71
N ASN A 46 -13.45 1.82 5.53
CA ASN A 46 -12.46 1.84 4.46
C ASN A 46 -13.08 1.61 3.06
N LYS A 47 -14.08 0.73 2.94
CA LYS A 47 -14.80 0.55 1.66
C LYS A 47 -15.60 1.80 1.25
N LYS A 48 -16.13 2.56 2.21
CA LYS A 48 -16.81 3.84 1.95
C LYS A 48 -15.84 4.99 1.65
N ALA A 49 -14.58 4.91 2.10
CA ALA A 49 -13.52 5.84 1.69
C ALA A 49 -12.99 5.56 0.28
N ASP A 50 -13.03 4.29 -0.16
CA ASP A 50 -12.68 3.89 -1.54
C ASP A 50 -13.82 4.04 -2.56
N GLN A 51 -15.05 4.26 -2.09
CA GLN A 51 -16.25 4.46 -2.91
C GLN A 51 -16.88 5.85 -2.69
N GLN A 52 -16.06 6.86 -2.43
CA GLN A 52 -16.50 8.20 -2.80
C GLN A 52 -16.44 8.32 -4.33
N PRO A 53 -17.49 8.88 -4.97
CA PRO A 53 -17.45 9.15 -6.39
C PRO A 53 -16.20 9.99 -6.65
N VAL A 54 -15.46 9.60 -7.68
CA VAL A 54 -14.35 10.38 -8.25
C VAL A 54 -14.74 11.85 -8.22
N ASP A 55 -13.96 12.62 -7.47
CA ASP A 55 -13.98 14.08 -7.45
C ASP A 55 -14.19 14.56 -8.89
N ASN A 56 -15.30 15.23 -9.18
CA ASN A 56 -15.51 16.02 -10.40
C ASN A 56 -14.59 17.26 -10.41
N GLU A 57 -13.42 17.19 -9.77
CA GLU A 57 -12.35 18.16 -9.93
C GLU A 57 -11.58 17.79 -11.20
N GLU A 58 -11.54 18.73 -12.14
CA GLU A 58 -10.78 18.60 -13.38
C GLU A 58 -9.31 18.26 -13.06
N ASP A 59 -8.80 17.16 -13.63
CA ASP A 59 -7.41 16.76 -13.45
C ASP A 59 -6.49 17.66 -14.29
N PHE A 60 -6.06 18.76 -13.66
CA PHE A 60 -5.15 19.75 -14.25
C PHE A 60 -3.73 19.21 -14.48
N SER A 61 -3.40 17.99 -14.02
CA SER A 61 -2.07 17.39 -14.20
C SER A 61 -2.06 16.13 -15.07
N LYS A 62 -3.14 15.86 -15.80
CA LYS A 62 -3.30 14.67 -16.66
C LYS A 62 -2.16 14.45 -17.67
N ASP A 63 -1.53 15.53 -18.13
CA ASP A 63 -0.45 15.49 -19.12
C ASP A 63 0.94 15.29 -18.50
N PHE A 64 1.02 15.11 -17.18
CA PHE A 64 2.26 14.93 -16.42
C PHE A 64 2.41 13.54 -15.81
N TYR A 65 1.46 12.63 -16.07
CA TYR A 65 1.60 11.25 -15.63
C TYR A 65 0.90 10.25 -16.54
N GLY A 66 1.33 8.99 -16.47
CA GLY A 66 0.62 7.91 -17.14
C GLY A 66 1.53 6.77 -17.54
N ASN A 67 1.01 5.93 -18.44
CA ASN A 67 1.77 4.85 -19.06
C ASN A 67 2.24 5.30 -20.43
N LEU A 68 3.54 5.18 -20.71
CA LEU A 68 4.06 5.42 -22.04
C LEU A 68 3.67 4.27 -22.97
N PRO A 69 3.50 4.55 -24.28
CA PRO A 69 3.40 3.49 -25.27
C PRO A 69 4.69 2.66 -25.30
N LEU A 70 4.60 1.46 -25.86
CA LEU A 70 5.77 0.60 -26.06
C LEU A 70 6.85 1.36 -26.83
N ILE A 71 8.03 1.52 -26.23
CA ILE A 71 9.15 2.22 -26.85
C ILE A 71 9.70 1.34 -27.98
N GLN A 72 9.46 1.75 -29.22
CA GLN A 72 9.92 1.07 -30.44
C GLN A 72 10.93 1.90 -31.25
N SER A 73 11.58 2.89 -30.61
CA SER A 73 12.57 3.79 -31.24
C SER A 73 12.04 4.59 -32.45
N SER A 74 10.73 4.84 -32.50
CA SER A 74 10.08 5.65 -33.53
C SER A 74 10.43 7.13 -33.45
N GLU A 75 10.72 7.63 -32.24
CA GLU A 75 11.02 9.03 -31.97
C GLU A 75 12.34 9.17 -31.19
N LYS A 76 13.06 10.26 -31.46
CA LYS A 76 14.24 10.67 -30.69
C LYS A 76 13.85 11.78 -29.72
N ILE A 77 13.53 11.40 -28.49
CA ILE A 77 13.23 12.37 -27.43
C ILE A 77 14.55 13.02 -27.00
N ASN A 78 14.67 14.33 -27.22
CA ASN A 78 15.83 15.10 -26.78
C ASN A 78 15.73 15.44 -25.29
N ARG A 79 16.03 14.45 -24.43
CA ARG A 79 16.18 14.65 -22.99
C ARG A 79 17.39 13.89 -22.46
N LYS A 80 18.13 14.52 -21.56
CA LYS A 80 19.28 13.90 -20.89
C LYS A 80 18.80 13.18 -19.63
N ILE A 81 18.86 11.86 -19.64
CA ILE A 81 18.63 11.04 -18.47
C ILE A 81 19.93 10.98 -17.67
N ILE A 82 19.88 11.38 -16.40
CA ILE A 82 21.01 11.25 -15.47
C ILE A 82 20.87 9.97 -14.65
N ASP A 83 22.01 9.41 -14.23
CA ASP A 83 22.03 8.23 -13.38
C ASP A 83 21.73 8.63 -11.92
N VAL A 84 21.08 7.72 -11.18
CA VAL A 84 20.76 7.90 -9.76
C VAL A 84 22.02 8.13 -8.91
N LYS A 85 23.16 7.54 -9.31
CA LYS A 85 24.44 7.73 -8.63
C LYS A 85 24.96 9.17 -8.67
N ASP A 86 24.55 9.93 -9.69
CA ASP A 86 25.01 11.31 -9.93
C ASP A 86 24.10 12.34 -9.25
N LEU A 87 23.02 11.89 -8.59
CA LEU A 87 22.12 12.71 -7.79
C LEU A 87 22.79 13.10 -6.47
N THR A 88 23.49 14.22 -6.51
CA THR A 88 24.32 14.71 -5.41
C THR A 88 23.97 16.15 -5.07
N PRO A 89 24.37 16.67 -3.89
CA PRO A 89 24.12 18.06 -3.52
C PRO A 89 24.66 19.09 -4.52
N GLN A 90 25.67 18.74 -5.33
CA GLN A 90 26.27 19.62 -6.33
C GLN A 90 25.30 19.98 -7.47
N ILE A 91 24.26 19.17 -7.69
CA ILE A 91 23.23 19.43 -8.70
C ILE A 91 21.88 19.75 -8.05
N ALA A 92 21.88 20.17 -6.78
CA ALA A 92 20.68 20.63 -6.10
C ALA A 92 20.01 21.80 -6.83
N ASP A 93 18.69 21.89 -6.65
CA ASP A 93 17.80 22.88 -7.26
C ASP A 93 17.76 22.86 -8.80
N THR A 94 18.38 21.86 -9.43
CA THR A 94 18.29 21.63 -10.87
C THR A 94 17.14 20.68 -11.21
N LYS A 95 16.59 20.87 -12.41
CA LYS A 95 15.57 19.98 -12.98
C LYS A 95 16.25 18.89 -13.81
N VAL A 96 15.89 17.64 -13.54
CA VAL A 96 16.56 16.46 -14.11
C VAL A 96 15.55 15.42 -14.57
N TRP A 97 15.97 14.61 -15.55
CA TRP A 97 15.26 13.39 -15.93
C TRP A 97 16.03 12.18 -15.42
N ILE A 98 15.31 11.22 -14.85
CA ILE A 98 15.89 9.94 -14.43
C ILE A 98 15.03 8.78 -14.91
N ARG A 99 15.68 7.63 -15.13
CA ARG A 99 15.02 6.35 -15.41
C ARG A 99 15.45 5.34 -14.35
N ALA A 100 14.49 4.83 -13.59
CA ALA A 100 14.77 3.93 -12.48
C ALA A 100 13.65 2.90 -12.28
N ARG A 101 13.91 1.87 -11.47
CA ARG A 101 12.89 0.94 -10.98
C ARG A 101 12.23 1.52 -9.74
N LEU A 102 10.90 1.45 -9.68
CA LEU A 102 10.14 1.77 -8.47
C LEU A 102 10.28 0.62 -7.48
N GLN A 103 11.18 0.75 -6.49
CA GLN A 103 11.41 -0.34 -5.53
C GLN A 103 10.27 -0.43 -4.52
N THR A 104 9.94 0.69 -3.86
CA THR A 104 8.81 0.80 -2.93
C THR A 104 8.07 2.11 -3.11
N SER A 105 6.78 2.12 -2.79
CA SER A 105 5.96 3.33 -2.73
C SER A 105 5.10 3.29 -1.47
N ARG A 106 4.85 4.46 -0.89
CA ARG A 106 3.96 4.64 0.26
C ARG A 106 3.24 5.97 0.13
N SER A 107 1.94 5.97 0.38
CA SER A 107 1.12 7.19 0.34
C SER A 107 0.69 7.60 1.74
N LYS A 108 0.72 8.91 1.99
CA LYS A 108 0.30 9.53 3.25
C LYS A 108 -0.49 10.80 2.94
N GLY A 109 -1.81 10.71 3.00
CA GLY A 109 -2.70 11.84 2.71
C GLY A 109 -2.51 12.34 1.27
N LYS A 110 -2.04 13.59 1.13
CA LYS A 110 -1.82 14.27 -0.16
C LYS A 110 -0.41 14.06 -0.74
N GLN A 111 0.34 13.10 -0.23
CA GLN A 111 1.73 12.85 -0.62
C GLN A 111 1.94 11.37 -0.93
N CYS A 112 2.79 11.07 -1.91
CA CYS A 112 3.32 9.74 -2.16
C CYS A 112 4.85 9.82 -2.16
N PHE A 113 5.47 8.98 -1.34
CA PHE A 113 6.91 8.81 -1.26
C PHE A 113 7.27 7.49 -1.92
N PHE A 114 8.38 7.46 -2.62
CA PHE A 114 8.87 6.24 -3.25
C PHE A 114 10.39 6.15 -3.22
N VAL A 115 10.90 4.93 -3.29
CA VAL A 115 12.32 4.64 -3.43
C VAL A 115 12.57 4.22 -4.87
N LEU A 116 13.41 4.98 -5.55
CA LEU A 116 13.83 4.70 -6.92
C LEU A 116 15.18 4.03 -6.89
N ARG A 117 15.30 2.89 -7.58
CA ARG A 117 16.51 2.10 -7.63
C ARG A 117 17.05 1.99 -9.05
N GLN A 118 18.33 2.28 -9.22
CA GLN A 118 19.09 1.99 -10.43
C GLN A 118 20.30 1.14 -10.05
N ARG A 119 20.22 -0.17 -10.34
CA ARG A 119 21.18 -1.19 -9.88
C ARG A 119 21.29 -1.18 -8.34
N TYR A 120 22.41 -0.69 -7.80
CA TYR A 120 22.73 -0.61 -6.38
C TYR A 120 22.45 0.77 -5.77
N TRP A 121 22.19 1.79 -6.60
CA TRP A 121 21.94 3.15 -6.15
C TRP A 121 20.45 3.38 -5.96
N THR A 122 20.09 3.99 -4.85
CA THR A 122 18.73 4.36 -4.47
C THR A 122 18.63 5.83 -4.07
N VAL A 123 17.50 6.45 -4.42
CA VAL A 123 17.13 7.82 -4.04
C VAL A 123 15.65 7.89 -3.68
N GLN A 124 15.29 8.76 -2.74
CA GLN A 124 13.90 9.04 -2.42
C GLN A 124 13.29 10.00 -3.45
N GLY A 125 12.07 9.71 -3.88
CA GLY A 125 11.21 10.66 -4.57
C GLY A 125 9.96 10.97 -3.78
N LEU A 126 9.45 12.17 -4.00
CA LEU A 126 8.26 12.73 -3.38
C LEU A 126 7.40 13.36 -4.48
N ILE A 127 6.12 12.98 -4.47
CA ILE A 127 5.07 13.70 -5.19
C ILE A 127 4.00 14.15 -4.19
N ALA A 128 3.58 15.40 -4.28
CA ALA A 128 2.65 16.01 -3.34
C ALA A 128 1.64 16.89 -4.07
N VAL A 129 0.36 16.85 -3.67
CA VAL A 129 -0.67 17.73 -4.23
C VAL A 129 -0.25 19.18 -4.03
N GLY A 130 -0.30 19.95 -5.11
CA GLY A 130 0.15 21.34 -5.16
C GLY A 130 -0.49 22.10 -6.30
N LYS A 131 0.14 23.19 -6.75
CA LYS A 131 -0.37 24.01 -7.86
C LYS A 131 -0.36 23.26 -9.20
N GLU A 132 0.62 22.39 -9.41
CA GLU A 132 0.85 21.68 -10.68
C GLU A 132 0.61 20.17 -10.58
N THR A 133 0.31 19.66 -9.38
CA THR A 133 0.11 18.23 -9.11
C THR A 133 -1.27 17.99 -8.52
N SER A 134 -2.12 17.23 -9.22
CA SER A 134 -3.47 16.89 -8.77
C SER A 134 -3.49 15.71 -7.79
N LYS A 135 -4.64 15.50 -7.13
CA LYS A 135 -4.87 14.31 -6.29
C LYS A 135 -4.79 13.03 -7.12
N GLN A 136 -5.27 13.08 -8.37
CA GLN A 136 -5.31 11.98 -9.31
C GLN A 136 -3.89 11.53 -9.66
N MET A 137 -2.97 12.48 -9.89
CA MET A 137 -1.56 12.18 -10.15
C MET A 137 -0.88 11.50 -8.95
N VAL A 138 -1.12 11.98 -7.72
CA VAL A 138 -0.60 11.32 -6.50
C VAL A 138 -1.18 9.91 -6.33
N LYS A 139 -2.48 9.73 -6.62
CA LYS A 139 -3.14 8.42 -6.60
C LYS A 139 -2.57 7.47 -7.67
N PHE A 140 -2.28 7.99 -8.87
CA PHE A 140 -1.63 7.23 -9.92
C PHE A 140 -0.25 6.75 -9.48
N ALA A 141 0.61 7.66 -9.00
CA ALA A 141 1.94 7.32 -8.52
C ALA A 141 1.92 6.23 -7.42
N ALA A 142 0.94 6.32 -6.51
CA ALA A 142 0.72 5.32 -5.47
C ALA A 142 0.32 3.94 -6.00
N SER A 143 -0.34 3.89 -7.15
CA SER A 143 -0.86 2.66 -7.75
C SER A 143 0.14 1.94 -8.65
N ILE A 144 1.30 2.54 -8.95
CA ILE A 144 2.32 1.91 -9.80
C ILE A 144 2.87 0.67 -9.10
N ASN A 145 2.88 -0.46 -9.81
CA ASN A 145 3.39 -1.72 -9.29
C ASN A 145 4.88 -1.62 -8.97
N LYS A 146 5.30 -2.23 -7.85
CA LYS A 146 6.71 -2.38 -7.50
C LYS A 146 7.47 -3.06 -8.63
N GLU A 147 8.72 -2.65 -8.80
CA GLU A 147 9.65 -3.06 -9.85
C GLU A 147 9.31 -2.59 -11.27
N SER A 148 8.28 -1.75 -11.45
CA SER A 148 8.04 -1.06 -12.73
C SER A 148 9.20 -0.12 -13.06
N ILE A 149 9.57 -0.03 -14.34
CA ILE A 149 10.54 0.95 -14.83
C ILE A 149 9.78 2.23 -15.11
N ILE A 150 10.23 3.33 -14.52
CA ILE A 150 9.59 4.64 -14.66
C ILE A 150 10.61 5.70 -15.06
N ASP A 151 10.12 6.68 -15.82
CA ASP A 151 10.80 7.94 -16.09
C ASP A 151 10.19 9.04 -15.24
N ILE A 152 11.04 9.83 -14.59
CA ILE A 152 10.60 10.95 -13.76
C ILE A 152 11.37 12.20 -14.19
N GLU A 153 10.64 13.31 -14.34
CA GLU A 153 11.23 14.65 -14.29
C GLU A 153 11.01 15.21 -12.88
N ALA A 154 12.07 15.72 -12.27
CA ALA A 154 12.03 16.20 -10.89
C ALA A 154 13.04 17.32 -10.65
N TYR A 155 12.79 18.12 -9.61
CA TYR A 155 13.82 18.95 -8.99
C TYR A 155 14.61 18.12 -7.98
N VAL A 156 15.94 18.21 -8.03
CA VAL A 156 16.80 17.70 -6.96
C VAL A 156 16.74 18.67 -5.80
N ARG A 157 16.41 18.22 -4.59
CA ARG A 157 16.36 19.07 -3.38
C ARG A 157 17.26 18.48 -2.31
N THR A 158 18.04 19.33 -1.65
CA THR A 158 18.79 18.91 -0.46
C THR A 158 17.83 18.65 0.70
N VAL A 159 18.15 17.68 1.53
CA VAL A 159 17.36 17.38 2.73
C VAL A 159 18.07 17.85 4.00
N PRO A 160 17.33 18.31 5.03
CA PRO A 160 17.93 18.73 6.29
C PRO A 160 18.41 17.53 7.14
N SER A 161 17.79 16.36 6.96
CA SER A 161 18.13 15.12 7.66
C SER A 161 18.39 14.02 6.64
N LYS A 162 19.43 13.23 6.88
CA LYS A 162 19.84 12.14 5.98
C LYS A 162 18.74 11.10 5.79
N ILE A 163 18.56 10.66 4.54
CA ILE A 163 17.64 9.58 4.18
C ILE A 163 18.38 8.24 4.29
N GLU A 164 18.46 7.69 5.50
CA GLU A 164 19.27 6.49 5.79
C GLU A 164 18.85 5.24 5.00
N SER A 165 17.61 5.19 4.51
CA SER A 165 17.10 4.09 3.68
C SER A 165 17.61 4.12 2.23
N CYS A 166 18.26 5.19 1.80
CA CYS A 166 18.74 5.37 0.43
C CYS A 166 20.27 5.50 0.38
N SER A 167 20.88 5.22 -0.78
CA SER A 167 22.30 5.51 -1.01
C SER A 167 22.56 6.99 -1.22
N GLN A 168 21.62 7.70 -1.87
CA GLN A 168 21.63 9.16 -2.00
C GLN A 168 20.92 9.72 -0.77
N GLN A 169 21.69 10.08 0.25
CA GLN A 169 21.16 10.42 1.57
C GLN A 169 20.92 11.92 1.77
N ASP A 170 21.66 12.76 1.04
CA ASP A 170 21.68 14.21 1.23
C ASP A 170 20.71 14.94 0.28
N VAL A 171 20.07 14.21 -0.64
CA VAL A 171 19.10 14.75 -1.60
C VAL A 171 17.87 13.86 -1.76
N GLU A 172 16.75 14.48 -2.14
CA GLU A 172 15.54 13.81 -2.61
C GLU A 172 15.03 14.45 -3.91
N LEU A 173 14.12 13.76 -4.59
CA LEU A 173 13.52 14.22 -5.83
C LEU A 173 12.11 14.75 -5.60
N HIS A 174 11.85 16.00 -5.95
CA HIS A 174 10.51 16.58 -5.99
C HIS A 174 9.95 16.42 -7.39
N THR A 175 9.07 15.43 -7.56
CA THR A 175 8.57 14.99 -8.86
C THR A 175 7.60 15.99 -9.48
N ILE A 176 7.87 16.31 -10.74
CA ILE A 176 7.05 17.18 -11.61
C ILE A 176 6.17 16.30 -12.50
N GLN A 177 6.75 15.25 -13.08
CA GLN A 177 6.04 14.26 -13.90
C GLN A 177 6.58 12.85 -13.73
N ILE A 178 5.71 11.86 -13.92
CA ILE A 178 6.00 10.44 -13.69
C ILE A 178 5.34 9.53 -14.73
N TRP A 179 6.17 8.76 -15.43
CA TRP A 179 5.74 7.96 -16.56
C TRP A 179 6.17 6.50 -16.40
N VAL A 180 5.23 5.57 -16.50
CA VAL A 180 5.54 4.14 -16.52
C VAL A 180 6.04 3.77 -17.92
N VAL A 181 7.33 3.42 -18.00
CA VAL A 181 7.99 2.96 -19.23
C VAL A 181 7.69 1.47 -19.45
N SER A 182 7.76 0.70 -18.38
CA SER A 182 7.49 -0.75 -18.38
C SER A 182 6.83 -1.12 -17.07
N SER A 183 5.55 -1.46 -17.14
CA SER A 183 4.79 -1.92 -15.97
C SER A 183 5.27 -3.30 -15.54
N ALA A 184 5.44 -3.48 -14.23
CA ALA A 184 5.72 -4.79 -13.63
C ALA A 184 4.41 -5.53 -13.31
N ALA A 185 4.52 -6.85 -13.13
CA ALA A 185 3.41 -7.63 -12.60
C ALA A 185 3.06 -7.18 -11.17
N PRO A 186 1.76 -7.13 -10.79
CA PRO A 186 1.36 -6.73 -9.43
C PRO A 186 1.92 -7.65 -8.34
N GLN A 187 2.05 -8.95 -8.64
CA GLN A 187 2.57 -9.94 -7.72
C GLN A 187 3.99 -10.34 -8.14
N LEU A 188 4.96 -10.01 -7.29
CA LEU A 188 6.36 -10.38 -7.48
C LEU A 188 6.63 -11.74 -6.82
N PRO A 189 7.40 -12.65 -7.47
CA PRO A 189 7.74 -13.96 -6.89
C PRO A 189 8.66 -13.84 -5.68
N VAL A 190 9.50 -12.81 -5.64
CA VAL A 190 10.40 -12.48 -4.53
C VAL A 190 10.49 -10.96 -4.41
N LEU A 191 10.57 -10.46 -3.18
CA LEU A 191 10.79 -9.04 -2.92
C LEU A 191 12.28 -8.74 -2.84
N VAL A 192 12.70 -7.57 -3.34
CA VAL A 192 14.09 -7.12 -3.25
C VAL A 192 14.51 -7.02 -1.78
N GLU A 193 13.62 -6.58 -0.91
CA GLU A 193 13.88 -6.43 0.53
C GLU A 193 14.13 -7.77 1.23
N ASP A 194 13.48 -8.84 0.79
CA ASP A 194 13.68 -10.18 1.35
C ASP A 194 14.98 -10.80 0.84
N ALA A 195 15.30 -10.62 -0.44
CA ALA A 195 16.54 -11.11 -1.05
C ALA A 195 17.80 -10.35 -0.56
N ALA A 196 17.65 -9.09 -0.15
CA ALA A 196 18.75 -8.25 0.33
C ALA A 196 19.01 -8.38 1.85
N ARG A 197 18.21 -9.15 2.58
CA ARG A 197 18.35 -9.29 4.03
C ARG A 197 19.61 -10.10 4.37
N PRO A 198 20.50 -9.61 5.27
CA PRO A 198 21.68 -10.35 5.69
C PRO A 198 21.31 -11.59 6.52
N GLU A 199 22.10 -12.66 6.41
CA GLU A 199 21.87 -13.92 7.13
C GLU A 199 21.93 -13.77 8.67
N THR A 200 22.65 -12.76 9.16
CA THR A 200 22.75 -12.46 10.59
C THR A 200 21.40 -12.08 11.22
N ASP A 201 20.43 -11.59 10.43
CA ASP A 201 19.09 -11.23 10.92
C ASP A 201 18.18 -12.45 11.16
N LEU A 202 18.60 -13.67 10.79
CA LEU A 202 17.78 -14.88 10.93
C LEU A 202 17.66 -15.37 12.39
N HIS A 203 18.54 -14.93 13.30
CA HIS A 203 18.67 -15.47 14.66
C HIS A 203 17.67 -14.94 15.69
N LEU A 204 16.79 -13.99 15.35
CA LEU A 204 15.89 -13.34 16.32
C LEU A 204 14.40 -13.73 16.22
N LYS A 205 14.05 -14.76 15.44
CA LYS A 205 12.64 -15.23 15.31
C LYS A 205 12.41 -16.70 15.65
N VAL A 206 13.38 -17.39 16.24
CA VAL A 206 13.13 -18.70 16.84
C VAL A 206 12.59 -18.48 18.25
N VAL A 207 11.28 -18.34 18.38
CA VAL A 207 10.62 -18.53 19.67
C VAL A 207 10.93 -19.97 20.10
N PRO A 208 11.51 -20.23 21.28
CA PRO A 208 11.75 -21.59 21.72
C PRO A 208 10.40 -22.28 21.91
N MET A 209 10.00 -23.05 20.91
CA MET A 209 8.99 -24.09 21.05
C MET A 209 9.69 -25.22 21.82
N TYR A 210 9.06 -25.67 22.91
CA TYR A 210 9.48 -26.72 23.84
C TYR A 210 10.34 -26.30 25.05
N LEU A 211 9.64 -26.04 26.16
CA LEU A 211 9.86 -26.71 27.44
C LEU A 211 8.57 -26.60 28.28
N LYS A 212 7.82 -27.69 28.35
CA LYS A 212 6.88 -28.01 29.42
C LYS A 212 7.38 -29.30 30.05
#